data_AF-A0AAE3XJI8-F1
#
_entry.id   AF-A0AAE3XJI8-F1
#
_cell.length_a   1.000
_cell.length_b   1.000
_cell.length_c   1.000
_cell.angle_alpha   90.00
_cell.angle_beta   90.00
_cell.angle_gamma   90.00
#
_symmetry.space_group_name_H-M   'P 1'
#
loop_
_entity.id
_entity.type
_entity.pdbx_description
1 polymer ?
#
loop_
_entity_poly.entity_id
_entity_poly.type
_entity_poly.pdbx_seq_one_letter_code
_entity_poly.pdbx_strand_id
1 'polypeptide(L)'
;MRKLSLIIVFLFLSLQQIFACQCEPLDSLTLAKIYHEKDYILIGHIVKGIDNDSNEFSEDTNEESFRNAYFKVDSVLKGKIHSDTMIINQMGQGSCADFYQIGDRKLIAGNQIKKFEKTSINDHFESNSAEILPSPPPLDVLLNSAGTFFYTHMPDSIVKIWKELIRKYFAIHVLGCCSFDRDSYSAKMIIMESKRRDSLK
;
A
#
# COMPACT_ATOMS: atom_id res chain seq x y z
N MET A 1 -11.25 -25.20 37.92
CA MET A 1 -11.75 -24.79 36.57
C MET A 1 -11.73 -23.28 36.35
N ARG A 2 -12.19 -22.43 37.29
CA ARG A 2 -12.16 -20.93 37.16
C ARG A 2 -10.79 -20.28 36.90
N LYS A 3 -9.68 -20.88 37.35
CA LYS A 3 -8.32 -20.35 37.12
C LYS A 3 -7.79 -20.66 35.70
N LEU A 4 -8.26 -21.75 35.08
CA LEU A 4 -7.84 -22.15 33.73
C LEU A 4 -8.50 -21.26 32.66
N SER A 5 -9.76 -20.88 32.87
CA SER A 5 -10.49 -19.97 31.96
C SER A 5 -9.85 -18.57 31.90
N LEU A 6 -9.31 -18.06 33.00
CA LEU A 6 -8.61 -16.77 33.02
C LEU A 6 -7.30 -16.79 32.24
N ILE A 7 -6.54 -17.89 32.31
CA ILE A 7 -5.28 -18.05 31.56
C ILE A 7 -5.56 -18.11 30.05
N ILE A 8 -6.61 -18.81 29.64
CA ILE A 8 -7.01 -18.90 28.23
C ILE A 8 -7.42 -17.53 27.69
N VAL A 9 -8.21 -16.75 28.44
CA VAL A 9 -8.61 -15.39 28.02
C VAL A 9 -7.39 -14.47 27.88
N PHE A 10 -6.41 -14.56 28.79
CA PHE A 10 -5.19 -13.76 28.72
C PHE A 10 -4.30 -14.14 27.52
N LEU A 11 -4.23 -15.44 27.19
CA LEU A 11 -3.53 -15.95 26.01
C LEU A 11 -4.19 -15.51 24.70
N PHE A 12 -5.53 -15.46 24.66
CA PHE A 12 -6.26 -14.96 23.49
C PHE A 12 -6.07 -13.45 23.29
N LEU A 13 -6.00 -12.66 24.37
CA LEU A 13 -5.77 -11.22 24.29
C LEU A 13 -4.35 -10.86 23.81
N SER A 14 -3.33 -11.64 24.20
CA SER A 14 -1.95 -11.40 23.72
C SER A 14 -1.74 -11.80 22.25
N LEU A 15 -2.51 -12.77 21.75
CA LEU A 15 -2.44 -13.21 20.34
C LEU A 15 -3.13 -12.24 19.36
N GLN A 16 -3.99 -11.33 19.82
CA GLN A 16 -4.69 -10.37 18.95
C GLN A 16 -3.80 -9.25 18.40
N GLN A 17 -2.61 -9.04 18.97
CA GLN A 17 -1.71 -7.96 18.51
C GLN A 17 -1.00 -8.26 17.18
N ILE A 18 -1.05 -9.51 16.68
CA ILE A 18 -0.25 -9.94 15.52
C ILE A 18 -0.95 -9.64 14.18
N PHE A 19 -2.24 -9.31 14.17
CA PHE A 19 -3.04 -9.24 12.93
C PHE A 19 -3.52 -7.84 12.52
N ALA A 20 -3.28 -6.81 13.34
CA ALA A 20 -3.66 -5.44 13.03
C ALA A 20 -2.48 -4.67 12.43
N CYS A 21 -2.72 -3.92 11.36
CA CYS A 21 -1.71 -3.01 10.82
C CYS A 21 -1.35 -1.96 11.87
N GLN A 22 -0.07 -1.89 12.26
CA GLN A 22 0.42 -0.86 13.18
C GLN A 22 1.30 0.12 12.38
N CYS A 23 0.83 1.35 12.28
CA CYS A 23 1.62 2.43 11.69
C CYS A 23 2.55 3.04 12.74
N GLU A 24 3.80 3.28 12.37
CA GLU A 24 4.73 4.06 13.19
C GLU A 24 4.13 5.46 13.45
N PRO A 25 4.21 5.98 14.69
CA PRO A 25 3.79 7.35 14.98
C PRO A 25 4.51 8.36 14.09
N LEU A 26 3.80 9.36 13.59
CA LEU A 26 4.39 10.39 12.74
C LEU A 26 5.17 11.42 13.57
N ASP A 27 6.48 11.21 13.63
CA ASP A 27 7.47 12.14 14.17
C ASP A 27 8.47 12.58 13.10
N SER A 28 9.46 13.39 13.48
CA SER A 28 10.47 13.91 12.54
C SER A 28 11.30 12.81 11.87
N LEU A 29 11.57 11.70 12.58
CA LEU A 29 12.31 10.56 12.05
C LEU A 29 11.48 9.82 11.00
N THR A 30 10.23 9.52 11.32
CA THR A 30 9.29 8.80 10.44
C THR A 30 8.96 9.64 9.20
N LEU A 31 8.79 10.96 9.35
CA LEU A 31 8.61 11.88 8.22
C LEU A 31 9.84 11.90 7.31
N ALA A 32 11.04 11.96 7.88
CA ALA A 32 12.28 11.90 7.11
C ALA A 32 12.42 10.56 6.38
N LYS A 33 12.04 9.45 7.03
CA LYS A 33 12.03 8.10 6.46
C LYS A 33 11.06 8.01 5.28
N ILE A 34 9.80 8.43 5.44
CA ILE A 34 8.82 8.50 4.34
C ILE A 34 9.37 9.35 3.20
N TYR A 35 9.89 10.54 3.48
CA TYR A 35 10.44 11.42 2.45
C TYR A 35 11.66 10.83 1.76
N HIS A 36 12.49 10.04 2.44
CA HIS A 36 13.67 9.42 1.83
C HIS A 36 13.31 8.18 1.01
N GLU A 37 12.55 7.26 1.60
CA GLU A 37 12.27 5.93 1.06
C GLU A 37 11.20 5.89 -0.02
N LYS A 38 10.29 6.89 -0.07
CA LYS A 38 9.20 6.91 -1.06
C LYS A 38 9.60 7.69 -2.29
N ASP A 39 9.44 7.10 -3.48
CA ASP A 39 9.76 7.79 -4.73
C ASP A 39 8.86 9.01 -4.96
N TYR A 40 7.58 8.90 -4.58
CA TYR A 40 6.55 9.91 -4.84
C TYR A 40 5.81 10.28 -3.58
N ILE A 41 5.47 11.58 -3.46
CA ILE A 41 4.53 12.11 -2.48
C ILE A 41 3.60 13.06 -3.22
N LEU A 42 2.31 12.73 -3.23
CA LEU A 42 1.31 13.33 -4.11
C LEU A 42 0.07 13.72 -3.31
N ILE A 43 -0.61 14.77 -3.76
CA ILE A 43 -1.94 15.16 -3.29
C ILE A 43 -2.88 15.07 -4.47
N GLY A 44 -4.09 14.56 -4.24
CA GLY A 44 -5.07 14.35 -5.28
C GLY A 44 -6.36 13.78 -4.75
N HIS A 45 -7.16 13.22 -5.65
CA HIS A 45 -8.42 12.59 -5.30
C HIS A 45 -8.71 11.33 -6.12
N ILE A 46 -9.48 10.44 -5.50
CA ILE A 46 -9.93 9.19 -6.09
C ILE A 46 -11.03 9.50 -7.12
N VAL A 47 -10.86 9.02 -8.35
CA VAL A 47 -11.85 9.24 -9.43
C VAL A 47 -12.68 8.01 -9.74
N LYS A 48 -12.11 6.81 -9.52
CA LYS A 48 -12.78 5.53 -9.78
C LYS A 48 -12.02 4.40 -9.11
N GLY A 49 -12.72 3.38 -8.63
CA GLY A 49 -12.14 2.11 -8.23
C GLY A 49 -11.55 1.29 -9.40
N ILE A 50 -10.57 0.46 -9.09
CA ILE A 50 -10.11 -0.62 -9.96
C ILE A 50 -10.59 -1.91 -9.33
N ASP A 51 -11.60 -2.50 -9.95
CA ASP A 51 -12.13 -3.77 -9.54
C ASP A 51 -11.25 -4.89 -10.10
N ASN A 52 -10.79 -5.77 -9.21
CA ASN A 52 -9.98 -6.91 -9.59
C ASN A 52 -10.80 -8.21 -9.55
N ASP A 53 -12.00 -8.20 -8.96
CA ASP A 53 -12.80 -9.41 -8.87
C ASP A 53 -13.73 -9.50 -10.07
N SER A 54 -13.34 -10.33 -11.04
CA SER A 54 -14.25 -10.74 -12.10
C SER A 54 -15.36 -11.68 -11.61
N ASN A 55 -15.46 -11.98 -10.30
CA ASN A 55 -16.52 -12.76 -9.69
C ASN A 55 -16.77 -12.32 -8.23
N GLU A 56 -18.02 -11.95 -7.93
CA GLU A 56 -18.64 -12.00 -6.58
C GLU A 56 -18.11 -11.06 -5.48
N PHE A 57 -18.10 -9.74 -5.66
CA PHE A 57 -18.38 -8.83 -4.52
C PHE A 57 -18.87 -7.46 -5.02
N SER A 58 -20.17 -7.36 -5.34
CA SER A 58 -21.04 -6.20 -5.06
C SER A 58 -22.25 -6.14 -6.00
N GLU A 59 -23.23 -7.03 -5.81
CA GLU A 59 -24.60 -6.71 -6.26
C GLU A 59 -25.44 -6.00 -5.19
N ASP A 60 -24.96 -5.84 -3.94
CA ASP A 60 -25.87 -5.39 -2.88
C ASP A 60 -25.29 -4.55 -1.71
N THR A 61 -24.18 -3.84 -1.92
CA THR A 61 -23.73 -2.85 -0.92
C THR A 61 -23.49 -1.51 -1.56
N ASN A 62 -24.29 -0.52 -1.14
CA ASN A 62 -24.15 0.92 -1.38
C ASN A 62 -22.82 1.54 -0.87
N GLU A 63 -21.74 0.77 -0.78
CA GLU A 63 -20.43 1.22 -0.35
C GLU A 63 -19.44 1.00 -1.49
N GLU A 64 -19.27 2.03 -2.33
CA GLU A 64 -18.24 2.13 -3.38
C GLU A 64 -16.84 2.27 -2.76
N SER A 65 -16.42 1.28 -1.97
CA SER A 65 -15.10 1.24 -1.34
C SER A 65 -14.14 0.37 -2.15
N PHE A 66 -12.96 0.89 -2.45
CA PHE A 66 -11.98 0.25 -3.31
C PHE A 66 -10.60 0.28 -2.66
N ARG A 67 -9.81 -0.80 -2.82
CA ARG A 67 -8.41 -0.84 -2.37
C ARG A 67 -7.43 -0.35 -3.43
N ASN A 68 -7.79 -0.57 -4.70
CA ASN A 68 -7.04 -0.09 -5.84
C ASN A 68 -7.89 0.94 -6.56
N ALA A 69 -7.29 2.01 -7.05
CA ALA A 69 -8.06 3.11 -7.60
C ALA A 69 -7.28 3.92 -8.64
N TYR A 70 -8.03 4.56 -9.52
CA TYR A 70 -7.57 5.69 -10.30
C TYR A 70 -7.53 6.93 -9.42
N PHE A 71 -6.42 7.64 -9.48
CA PHE A 71 -6.13 8.82 -8.69
C PHE A 71 -5.74 9.98 -9.59
N LYS A 72 -6.48 11.07 -9.48
CA LYS A 72 -6.17 12.32 -10.17
C LYS A 72 -5.30 13.17 -9.27
N VAL A 73 -4.12 13.52 -9.75
CA VAL A 73 -3.11 14.29 -9.02
C VAL A 73 -3.40 15.78 -9.14
N ASP A 74 -3.59 16.41 -7.99
CA ASP A 74 -3.76 17.86 -7.88
C ASP A 74 -2.41 18.57 -7.67
N SER A 75 -1.48 17.94 -6.94
CA SER A 75 -0.16 18.49 -6.64
C SER A 75 0.88 17.40 -6.40
N VAL A 76 2.12 17.68 -6.78
CA VAL A 76 3.29 16.82 -6.56
C VAL A 76 4.18 17.47 -5.52
N LEU A 77 4.43 16.79 -4.40
CA LEU A 77 5.38 17.23 -3.37
C LEU A 77 6.76 16.58 -3.55
N LYS A 78 6.80 15.34 -4.04
CA LYS A 78 8.04 14.63 -4.38
C LYS A 78 7.82 13.77 -5.62
N GLY A 79 8.86 13.69 -6.46
CA GLY A 79 8.88 12.91 -7.70
C GLY A 79 8.57 13.74 -8.94
N LYS A 80 8.62 13.11 -10.12
CA LYS A 80 8.21 13.72 -11.40
C LYS A 80 7.22 12.80 -12.09
N ILE A 81 6.03 13.31 -12.37
CA ILE A 81 4.99 12.58 -13.11
C ILE A 81 4.70 13.28 -14.43
N HIS A 82 4.27 12.51 -15.43
CA HIS A 82 3.96 13.01 -16.78
C HIS A 82 2.47 12.93 -17.12
N SER A 83 1.64 12.47 -16.18
CA SER A 83 0.19 12.31 -16.33
C SER A 83 -0.49 12.90 -15.08
N ASP A 84 -1.64 13.53 -15.28
CA ASP A 84 -2.48 14.03 -14.18
C ASP A 84 -3.29 12.90 -13.53
N THR A 85 -3.37 11.73 -14.18
CA THR A 85 -4.09 10.56 -13.71
C THR A 85 -3.14 9.38 -13.59
N MET A 86 -3.26 8.66 -12.49
CA MET A 86 -2.42 7.52 -12.16
C MET A 86 -3.21 6.43 -11.43
N ILE A 87 -2.55 5.32 -11.15
CA ILE A 87 -3.13 4.18 -10.44
C ILE A 87 -2.46 4.01 -9.09
N ILE A 88 -3.28 3.86 -8.06
CA ILE A 88 -2.89 3.38 -6.75
C ILE A 88 -3.08 1.87 -6.72
N ASN A 89 -2.02 1.18 -6.35
CA ASN A 89 -2.01 -0.25 -6.11
C ASN A 89 -1.76 -0.52 -4.61
N GLN A 90 -2.68 -1.21 -3.96
CA GLN A 90 -2.53 -1.72 -2.59
C GLN A 90 -2.67 -3.25 -2.53
N MET A 91 -2.41 -3.93 -3.66
CA MET A 91 -2.46 -5.38 -3.70
C MET A 91 -1.41 -5.98 -2.74
N GLY A 92 -1.76 -7.11 -2.10
CA GLY A 92 -0.91 -7.76 -1.10
C GLY A 92 -0.84 -7.06 0.26
N GLN A 93 -1.53 -5.93 0.45
CA GLN A 93 -1.52 -5.23 1.74
C GLN A 93 -2.41 -5.87 2.81
N GLY A 94 -3.27 -6.84 2.46
CA GLY A 94 -4.10 -7.54 3.44
C GLY A 94 -4.92 -6.57 4.31
N SER A 95 -4.81 -6.68 5.64
CA SER A 95 -5.46 -5.76 6.58
C SER A 95 -4.83 -4.36 6.66
N CYS A 96 -3.65 -4.16 6.05
CA CYS A 96 -2.98 -2.86 5.93
C CYS A 96 -3.40 -2.04 4.70
N ALA A 97 -4.33 -2.52 3.87
CA ALA A 97 -4.87 -1.72 2.78
C ALA A 97 -5.75 -0.60 3.33
N ASP A 98 -5.73 0.56 2.67
CA ASP A 98 -6.72 1.61 2.90
C ASP A 98 -7.95 1.31 2.05
N PHE A 99 -9.09 1.89 2.40
CA PHE A 99 -10.30 1.81 1.59
C PHE A 99 -10.63 3.20 1.06
N TYR A 100 -10.81 3.29 -0.25
CA TYR A 100 -11.02 4.53 -0.96
C TYR A 100 -12.45 4.63 -1.47
N GLN A 101 -13.03 5.82 -1.38
CA GLN A 101 -14.30 6.16 -2.03
C GLN A 101 -14.07 7.20 -3.14
N ILE A 102 -14.98 7.26 -4.12
CA ILE A 102 -14.90 8.28 -5.16
C ILE A 102 -14.99 9.67 -4.53
N GLY A 103 -14.08 10.57 -4.93
CA GLY A 103 -13.98 11.93 -4.40
C GLY A 103 -13.09 12.08 -3.17
N ASP A 104 -12.63 10.97 -2.56
CA ASP A 104 -11.71 11.01 -1.43
C ASP A 104 -10.46 11.80 -1.77
N ARG A 105 -10.18 12.84 -0.98
CA ARG A 105 -8.99 13.67 -1.12
C ARG A 105 -7.89 13.14 -0.24
N LYS A 106 -6.79 12.69 -0.85
CA LYS A 106 -5.72 11.99 -0.14
C LYS A 106 -4.36 12.66 -0.40
N LEU A 107 -3.48 12.58 0.60
CA LEU A 107 -2.04 12.65 0.43
C LEU A 107 -1.52 11.21 0.41
N ILE A 108 -0.78 10.86 -0.64
CA ILE A 108 -0.29 9.50 -0.85
C ILE A 108 1.21 9.53 -1.05
N ALA A 109 1.91 8.66 -0.33
CA ALA A 109 3.33 8.40 -0.51
C ALA A 109 3.57 6.95 -0.94
N GLY A 110 4.31 6.75 -2.03
CA GLY A 110 4.44 5.43 -2.64
C GLY A 110 5.64 5.30 -3.57
N ASN A 111 5.86 4.07 -4.05
CA ASN A 111 6.96 3.71 -4.94
C ASN A 111 6.42 3.36 -6.33
N GLN A 112 7.15 3.70 -7.38
CA GLN A 112 6.68 3.46 -8.74
C GLN A 112 6.74 1.98 -9.12
N ILE A 113 5.62 1.44 -9.59
CA ILE A 113 5.57 0.13 -10.22
C ILE A 113 5.97 0.30 -11.69
N LYS A 114 7.15 -0.18 -12.09
CA LYS A 114 7.57 -0.18 -13.50
C LYS A 114 7.26 -1.50 -14.19
N LYS A 115 7.20 -2.60 -13.43
CA LYS A 115 6.94 -3.94 -13.97
C LYS A 115 6.04 -4.72 -13.03
N PHE A 116 5.13 -5.50 -13.62
CA PHE A 116 4.21 -6.38 -12.91
C PHE A 116 4.39 -7.80 -13.45
N GLU A 117 4.84 -8.72 -12.59
CA GLU A 117 5.19 -10.09 -12.97
C GLU A 117 4.53 -11.12 -12.06
N LYS A 118 4.23 -12.28 -12.65
CA LYS A 118 3.80 -13.44 -11.86
C LYS A 118 5.05 -14.15 -11.38
N THR A 119 5.07 -14.52 -10.11
CA THR A 119 6.14 -15.34 -9.53
C THR A 119 5.66 -16.78 -9.39
N SER A 120 6.50 -17.74 -9.80
CA SER A 120 6.32 -19.14 -9.44
C SER A 120 6.71 -19.34 -7.98
N ILE A 121 5.92 -20.09 -7.22
CA ILE A 121 6.18 -20.42 -5.80
C ILE A 121 7.59 -21.03 -5.60
N ASN A 122 8.17 -21.63 -6.65
CA ASN A 122 9.47 -22.30 -6.60
C ASN A 122 10.68 -21.39 -6.83
N ASP A 123 10.52 -20.14 -7.29
CA ASP A 123 11.65 -19.34 -7.80
C ASP A 123 12.38 -18.52 -6.71
N HIS A 124 11.85 -18.48 -5.47
CA HIS A 124 12.41 -17.67 -4.39
C HIS A 124 12.75 -18.43 -3.10
N PHE A 125 12.55 -19.75 -3.05
CA PHE A 125 12.86 -20.59 -1.88
C PHE A 125 14.04 -21.56 -2.08
N GLU A 126 14.93 -21.31 -3.03
CA GLU A 126 16.28 -21.90 -3.01
C GLU A 126 17.23 -21.01 -2.20
N SER A 127 17.02 -20.96 -0.89
CA SER A 127 18.04 -20.51 0.06
C SER A 127 18.51 -21.72 0.85
N ASN A 128 19.70 -22.21 0.51
CA ASN A 128 20.44 -23.18 1.30
C ASN A 128 20.89 -22.53 2.63
N SER A 129 20.02 -22.52 3.64
CA SER A 129 20.45 -22.46 5.03
C SER A 129 19.34 -22.89 5.97
N ALA A 130 19.63 -23.90 6.78
CA ALA A 130 18.83 -24.30 7.93
C ALA A 130 18.96 -23.27 9.07
N GLU A 131 18.60 -22.02 8.80
CA GLU A 131 18.41 -21.00 9.82
C GLU A 131 16.90 -20.80 10.02
N ILE A 132 16.49 -20.82 11.28
CA ILE A 132 15.11 -20.59 11.71
C ILE A 132 14.74 -19.16 11.29
N LEU A 133 14.13 -19.02 10.12
CA LEU A 133 13.65 -17.75 9.61
C LEU A 133 12.49 -17.26 10.50
N PRO A 134 12.43 -15.95 10.84
CA PRO A 134 11.23 -15.35 11.39
C PRO A 134 10.07 -15.57 10.39
N SER A 135 8.86 -15.70 10.94
CA SER A 135 7.60 -15.96 10.23
C SER A 135 7.58 -15.42 8.79
N PRO A 136 7.15 -16.21 7.79
CA PRO A 136 7.14 -15.77 6.39
C PRO A 136 6.44 -14.41 6.28
N PRO A 137 6.98 -13.47 5.47
CA PRO A 137 6.28 -12.23 5.17
C PRO A 137 4.88 -12.56 4.63
N PRO A 138 3.88 -11.70 4.86
CA PRO A 138 2.54 -11.93 4.36
C PRO A 138 2.56 -12.29 2.88
N LEU A 139 1.81 -13.34 2.56
CA LEU A 139 1.66 -13.96 1.25
C LEU A 139 1.41 -12.87 0.17
N ASP A 140 2.28 -12.89 -0.85
CA ASP A 140 2.02 -12.52 -2.26
C ASP A 140 2.53 -11.22 -2.88
N VAL A 141 3.34 -10.38 -2.22
CA VAL A 141 3.98 -9.23 -2.92
C VAL A 141 5.41 -8.98 -2.48
N LEU A 142 6.36 -9.30 -3.37
CA LEU A 142 7.73 -8.82 -3.25
C LEU A 142 7.86 -7.55 -4.09
N LEU A 143 8.16 -6.43 -3.45
CA LEU A 143 8.80 -5.31 -4.11
C LEU A 143 10.30 -5.56 -4.05
N ASN A 144 11.00 -5.47 -5.19
CA ASN A 144 12.46 -5.44 -5.11
C ASN A 144 12.91 -4.20 -4.30
N SER A 145 14.17 -4.16 -3.85
CA SER A 145 14.72 -3.06 -3.04
C SER A 145 14.62 -1.66 -3.69
N ALA A 146 14.30 -1.59 -4.99
CA ALA A 146 14.06 -0.36 -5.74
C ALA A 146 12.55 -0.06 -5.96
N GLY A 147 11.62 -0.80 -5.33
CA GLY A 147 10.17 -0.59 -5.45
C GLY A 147 9.60 -0.80 -6.86
N THR A 148 10.40 -1.34 -7.76
CA THR A 148 10.24 -1.22 -9.23
C THR A 148 9.48 -2.39 -9.84
N PHE A 149 9.55 -3.56 -9.22
CA PHE A 149 8.96 -4.81 -9.71
C PHE A 149 7.94 -5.28 -8.69
N PHE A 150 6.73 -5.57 -9.16
CA PHE A 150 5.66 -6.15 -8.37
C PHE A 150 5.50 -7.62 -8.75
N TYR A 151 5.83 -8.52 -7.84
CA TYR A 151 5.67 -9.96 -8.00
C TYR A 151 4.39 -10.43 -7.31
N THR A 152 3.63 -11.32 -7.94
CA THR A 152 2.39 -11.85 -7.36
C THR A 152 2.11 -13.30 -7.73
N HIS A 153 1.36 -13.98 -6.87
CA HIS A 153 0.80 -15.33 -7.10
C HIS A 153 -0.64 -15.30 -7.64
N MET A 154 -1.17 -14.12 -7.96
CA MET A 154 -2.52 -13.96 -8.49
C MET A 154 -2.75 -14.72 -9.82
N PRO A 155 -4.03 -15.03 -10.15
CA PRO A 155 -4.39 -15.63 -11.43
C PRO A 155 -3.86 -14.86 -12.64
N ASP A 156 -3.57 -15.56 -13.73
CA ASP A 156 -3.00 -14.94 -14.94
C ASP A 156 -3.91 -13.85 -15.54
N SER A 157 -5.23 -13.97 -15.36
CA SER A 157 -6.21 -12.95 -15.75
C SER A 157 -5.94 -11.61 -15.07
N ILE A 158 -5.71 -11.63 -13.74
CA ILE A 158 -5.42 -10.44 -12.94
C ILE A 158 -4.05 -9.86 -13.32
N VAL A 159 -3.05 -10.72 -13.45
CA VAL A 159 -1.70 -10.31 -13.88
C VAL A 159 -1.75 -9.62 -15.24
N LYS A 160 -2.56 -10.13 -16.17
CA LYS A 160 -2.74 -9.54 -17.50
C LYS A 160 -3.39 -8.15 -17.41
N ILE A 161 -4.47 -8.00 -16.63
CA ILE A 161 -5.13 -6.71 -16.40
C ILE A 161 -4.13 -5.69 -15.86
N TRP A 162 -3.36 -6.04 -14.82
CA TRP A 162 -2.40 -5.13 -14.23
C TRP A 162 -1.25 -4.78 -15.18
N LYS A 163 -0.76 -5.73 -15.98
CA LYS A 163 0.22 -5.46 -17.04
C LYS A 163 -0.30 -4.45 -18.06
N GLU A 164 -1.57 -4.52 -18.44
CA GLU A 164 -2.20 -3.55 -19.35
C GLU A 164 -2.37 -2.18 -18.68
N LEU A 165 -2.79 -2.15 -17.41
CA LEU A 165 -2.94 -0.93 -16.63
C LEU A 165 -1.61 -0.17 -16.49
N ILE A 166 -0.51 -0.85 -16.09
CA ILE A 166 0.80 -0.18 -15.91
C ILE A 166 1.44 0.27 -17.23
N ARG A 167 1.03 -0.28 -18.37
CA ARG A 167 1.46 0.19 -19.69
C ARG A 167 0.77 1.49 -20.08
N LYS A 168 -0.48 1.67 -19.64
CA LYS A 168 -1.31 2.82 -20.01
C LYS A 168 -1.20 3.97 -19.01
N TYR A 169 -1.06 3.66 -17.73
CA TYR A 169 -1.07 4.63 -16.65
C TYR A 169 0.20 4.55 -15.81
N PHE A 170 0.60 5.70 -15.28
CA PHE A 170 1.58 5.74 -14.21
C PHE A 170 1.00 5.03 -12.98
N ALA A 171 1.75 4.12 -12.35
CA ALA A 171 1.27 3.32 -11.24
C ALA A 171 2.24 3.40 -10.06
N ILE A 172 1.71 3.55 -8.85
CA ILE A 172 2.48 3.45 -7.61
C ILE A 172 1.89 2.40 -6.69
N HIS A 173 2.77 1.75 -5.94
CA HIS A 173 2.39 0.93 -4.81
C HIS A 173 2.33 1.77 -3.54
N VAL A 174 1.25 1.61 -2.78
CA VAL A 174 0.95 2.39 -1.57
C VAL A 174 0.66 1.45 -0.42
N LEU A 175 1.32 1.70 0.72
CA LEU A 175 1.00 1.06 1.99
C LEU A 175 -0.09 1.87 2.70
N GLY A 176 -0.99 1.25 3.47
CA GLY A 176 -2.02 1.99 4.22
C GLY A 176 -1.45 3.07 5.13
N CYS A 177 -0.32 2.80 5.80
CA CYS A 177 0.40 3.77 6.62
C CYS A 177 1.08 4.92 5.83
N CYS A 178 0.90 4.97 4.52
CA CYS A 178 1.39 6.03 3.64
C CYS A 178 0.24 6.66 2.81
N SER A 179 -1.00 6.39 3.19
CA SER A 179 -2.21 6.98 2.65
C SER A 179 -2.87 7.80 3.76
N PHE A 180 -3.04 9.09 3.54
CA PHE A 180 -3.58 10.00 4.55
C PHE A 180 -4.70 10.84 3.96
N ASP A 181 -5.75 11.08 4.73
CA ASP A 181 -6.72 12.10 4.37
C ASP A 181 -6.03 13.45 4.23
N ARG A 182 -6.31 14.16 3.15
CA ARG A 182 -5.64 15.42 2.80
C ARG A 182 -5.66 16.45 3.93
N ASP A 183 -6.75 16.46 4.72
CA ASP A 183 -6.97 17.42 5.79
C ASP A 183 -6.51 16.95 7.19
N SER A 184 -6.00 15.71 7.27
CA SER A 184 -5.47 15.13 8.51
C SER A 184 -4.24 15.89 9.03
N TYR A 185 -4.00 15.77 10.34
CA TYR A 185 -2.77 16.27 10.96
C TYR A 185 -1.52 15.67 10.29
N SER A 186 -1.55 14.36 10.03
CA SER A 186 -0.51 13.61 9.34
C SER A 186 -0.13 14.20 7.98
N ALA A 187 -1.13 14.46 7.13
CA ALA A 187 -0.90 15.07 5.82
C ALA A 187 -0.29 16.48 5.93
N LYS A 188 -0.78 17.29 6.88
CA LYS A 188 -0.24 18.65 7.13
C LYS A 188 1.24 18.61 7.53
N MET A 189 1.63 17.67 8.39
CA MET A 189 3.03 17.49 8.79
C MET A 189 3.93 17.13 7.60
N ILE A 190 3.49 16.22 6.73
CA ILE A 190 4.23 15.85 5.51
C ILE A 190 4.36 17.03 4.54
N ILE A 191 3.29 17.80 4.35
CA ILE A 191 3.30 18.99 3.50
C ILE A 191 4.29 20.04 4.04
N MET A 192 4.27 20.29 5.35
CA MET A 192 5.19 21.23 6.00
C MET A 192 6.65 20.78 5.84
N GLU A 193 6.95 19.50 6.07
CA GLU A 193 8.30 18.97 5.92
C GLU A 193 8.78 19.03 4.46
N SER A 194 7.90 18.77 3.50
CA SER A 194 8.21 18.88 2.07
C SER A 194 8.59 20.33 1.70
N LYS A 195 7.78 21.31 2.12
CA LYS A 195 8.07 22.74 1.92
C LYS A 195 9.38 23.17 2.56
N ARG A 196 9.65 22.70 3.79
CA ARG A 196 10.91 22.99 4.50
C ARG A 196 12.12 22.51 3.69
N ARG A 197 12.04 21.30 3.13
CA ARG A 197 13.13 20.73 2.31
C ARG A 197 13.34 21.45 0.99
N ASP A 198 12.27 21.92 0.35
CA ASP A 198 12.41 22.69 -0.88
C ASP A 198 13.02 24.08 -0.65
N SER A 199 12.81 24.68 0.52
CA SER A 199 13.46 25.96 0.87
C SER A 199 14.97 25.85 1.13
N LEU A 200 15.50 24.63 1.26
CA LEU A 200 16.92 24.37 1.51
C LEU A 200 17.70 24.02 0.22
N LYS A 201 17.04 23.92 -0.94
CA LYS A 201 17.66 23.67 -2.24
C LYS A 201 17.89 24.99 -2.98
#